data_AF-A0A2W0BA26-F1
#
_entry.id   AF-A0A2W0BA26-F1
#
_cell.length_a   1.000
_cell.length_b   1.000
_cell.length_c   1.000
_cell.angle_alpha   90.00
_cell.angle_beta   90.00
_cell.angle_gamma   90.00
#
_symmetry.space_group_name_H-M   'P 1'
#
loop_
_entity.id
_entity.type
_entity.pdbx_description
1 polymer ?
#
loop_
_entity_poly.entity_id
_entity_poly.type
_entity_poly.pdbx_seq_one_letter_code
_entity_poly.pdbx_strand_id
1 'polypeptide(L)'
;MPYWYKSEVRILVVSLLLFPALNSAVIFGRMGKPISYPAVQPFSKTVDVPSVSTTSVVTVINAPTGKSLYKLQCHSAGYSGDPDFDYSGDFECRLSSISQKDKYSTLLTEDLHQSRDWESRGRFFASELKGQCALIPNFGSVRRFRLRGMILTLKIISPRFAQSGNLKSLKLNVQVQQDNAALTPIAEATPIPKAGIPAGCKLQEHFVDVSQAIQH
;
A
#
# COMPACT_ATOMS: atom_id res chain seq x y z
N MET A 1 -2.70 63.55 -82.60
CA MET A 1 -3.23 64.58 -81.68
C MET A 1 -3.84 63.87 -80.48
N PRO A 2 -3.44 64.22 -79.24
CA PRO A 2 -3.68 63.42 -78.06
C PRO A 2 -5.03 63.75 -77.41
N TYR A 3 -5.75 62.73 -76.94
CA TYR A 3 -6.87 62.91 -76.01
C TYR A 3 -6.44 62.41 -74.62
N TRP A 4 -6.30 63.36 -73.69
CA TRP A 4 -6.02 63.13 -72.28
C TRP A 4 -7.29 62.70 -71.57
N TYR A 5 -7.32 61.48 -71.03
CA TYR A 5 -8.40 61.01 -70.16
C TYR A 5 -7.92 61.04 -68.70
N LYS A 6 -8.54 61.90 -67.88
CA LYS A 6 -8.35 61.94 -66.43
C LYS A 6 -9.21 60.85 -65.79
N SER A 7 -8.59 59.82 -65.22
CA SER A 7 -9.26 58.88 -64.32
C SER A 7 -9.09 59.33 -62.87
N GLU A 8 -10.21 59.64 -62.22
CA GLU A 8 -10.26 59.85 -60.77
C GLU A 8 -10.19 58.51 -60.04
N VAL A 9 -9.17 58.36 -59.19
CA VAL A 9 -9.02 57.22 -58.28
C VAL A 9 -9.81 57.54 -57.01
N ARG A 10 -10.99 56.93 -56.86
CA ARG A 10 -11.73 56.92 -55.59
C ARG A 10 -11.15 55.82 -54.70
N ILE A 11 -10.36 56.22 -53.71
CA ILE A 11 -9.86 55.32 -52.66
C ILE A 11 -11.02 55.06 -51.69
N LEU A 12 -11.62 53.87 -51.81
CA LEU A 12 -12.58 53.34 -50.84
C LEU A 12 -11.77 52.69 -49.71
N VAL A 13 -11.61 53.41 -48.60
CA VAL A 13 -11.05 52.88 -47.35
C VAL A 13 -12.13 51.98 -46.72
N VAL A 14 -12.14 50.71 -47.09
CA VAL A 14 -12.91 49.68 -46.39
C VAL A 14 -12.11 49.26 -45.18
N SER A 15 -12.43 49.83 -44.02
CA SER A 15 -11.91 49.40 -42.71
C SER A 15 -12.33 47.95 -42.45
N LEU A 16 -11.44 47.03 -42.78
CA LEU A 16 -11.51 45.62 -42.41
C LEU A 16 -11.20 45.51 -40.91
N LEU A 17 -12.23 45.56 -40.06
CA LEU A 17 -12.12 45.17 -38.66
C LEU A 17 -11.96 43.65 -38.59
N LEU A 18 -10.72 43.19 -38.73
CA LEU A 18 -10.28 41.84 -38.36
C LEU A 18 -10.36 41.73 -36.83
N PHE A 19 -11.49 41.28 -36.30
CA PHE A 19 -11.56 40.73 -34.96
C PHE A 19 -10.79 39.40 -34.97
N PRO A 20 -9.66 39.26 -34.25
CA PRO A 20 -9.13 37.94 -33.99
C PRO A 20 -10.15 37.23 -33.10
N ALA A 21 -10.87 36.26 -33.68
CA ALA A 21 -11.54 35.25 -32.90
C ALA A 21 -10.44 34.52 -32.11
N LEU A 22 -10.18 34.98 -30.89
CA LEU A 22 -9.41 34.25 -29.89
C LEU A 22 -10.17 32.95 -29.65
N ASN A 23 -9.81 31.92 -30.40
CA ASN A 23 -10.08 30.54 -30.07
C ASN A 23 -9.37 30.28 -28.74
N SER A 24 -10.08 30.51 -27.63
CA SER A 24 -9.73 29.94 -26.34
C SER A 24 -9.85 28.43 -26.49
N ALA A 25 -8.80 27.81 -27.03
CA ALA A 25 -8.61 26.38 -26.97
C ALA A 25 -8.55 26.03 -25.48
N VAL A 26 -9.69 25.63 -24.93
CA VAL A 26 -9.77 25.06 -23.59
C VAL A 26 -8.94 23.79 -23.65
N ILE A 27 -7.70 23.87 -23.18
CA ILE A 27 -6.84 22.73 -22.94
C ILE A 27 -7.52 21.97 -21.80
N PHE A 28 -8.47 21.10 -22.14
CA PHE A 28 -8.91 20.04 -21.25
C PHE A 28 -7.71 19.12 -21.06
N GLY A 29 -6.87 19.46 -20.08
CA GLY A 29 -5.84 18.58 -19.59
C GLY A 29 -6.49 17.23 -19.32
N ARG A 30 -5.93 16.17 -19.92
CA ARG A 30 -6.36 14.79 -19.69
C ARG A 30 -6.25 14.50 -18.20
N MET A 31 -7.30 14.76 -17.44
CA MET A 31 -7.41 14.29 -16.06
C MET A 31 -7.41 12.77 -16.15
N GLY A 32 -6.31 12.16 -15.72
CA GLY A 32 -6.16 10.71 -15.69
C GLY A 32 -7.36 10.10 -14.96
N LYS A 33 -7.83 8.94 -15.45
CA LYS A 33 -8.94 8.23 -14.83
C LYS A 33 -8.61 8.03 -13.35
N PRO A 34 -9.49 8.44 -12.40
CA PRO A 34 -9.21 8.31 -10.99
C PRO A 34 -8.90 6.84 -10.67
N ILE A 35 -7.79 6.62 -9.96
CA ILE A 35 -7.42 5.28 -9.49
C ILE A 35 -8.53 4.82 -8.56
N SER A 36 -9.16 3.70 -8.92
CA SER A 36 -10.22 3.09 -8.12
C SER A 36 -9.91 1.61 -7.96
N TYR A 37 -9.91 1.17 -6.70
CA TYR A 37 -9.78 -0.22 -6.33
C TYR A 37 -11.15 -0.86 -6.12
N PRO A 38 -11.29 -2.16 -6.37
CA PRO A 38 -12.54 -2.86 -6.10
C PRO A 38 -12.89 -2.78 -4.61
N ALA A 39 -14.18 -2.64 -4.30
CA ALA A 39 -14.65 -2.73 -2.93
C ALA A 39 -14.34 -4.11 -2.34
N VAL A 40 -13.91 -4.14 -1.08
CA VAL A 40 -13.68 -5.33 -0.28
C VAL A 40 -14.88 -5.59 0.65
N GLN A 41 -15.17 -6.86 0.88
CA GLN A 41 -16.14 -7.29 1.88
C GLN A 41 -15.48 -7.21 3.27
N PRO A 42 -16.00 -6.39 4.20
CA PRO A 42 -15.45 -6.35 5.55
C PRO A 42 -15.62 -7.69 6.28
N PHE A 43 -14.61 -8.10 7.05
CA PHE A 43 -14.68 -9.27 7.91
C PHE A 43 -13.70 -9.17 9.08
N SER A 44 -13.90 -10.03 10.09
CA SER A 44 -12.90 -10.32 11.12
C SER A 44 -12.86 -11.82 11.37
N LYS A 45 -11.67 -12.41 11.35
CA LYS A 45 -11.45 -13.85 11.55
C LYS A 45 -10.27 -14.04 12.48
N THR A 46 -10.44 -14.89 13.49
CA THR A 46 -9.34 -15.34 14.35
C THR A 46 -8.96 -16.76 13.94
N VAL A 47 -7.66 -16.99 13.76
CA VAL A 47 -7.08 -18.29 13.41
C VAL A 47 -6.12 -18.70 14.51
N ASP A 48 -6.27 -19.92 15.02
CA ASP A 48 -5.32 -20.51 15.95
C ASP A 48 -4.08 -21.00 15.19
N VAL A 49 -2.90 -20.64 15.69
CA VAL A 49 -1.60 -21.02 15.15
C VAL A 49 -0.88 -21.85 16.23
N PRO A 50 -1.16 -23.17 16.32
CA PRO A 50 -0.66 -24.01 17.41
C PRO A 50 0.86 -24.19 17.37
N SER A 51 1.47 -24.05 16.19
CA SER A 51 2.92 -24.03 16.00
C SER A 51 3.29 -23.11 14.84
N VAL A 52 4.04 -22.04 15.09
CA VAL A 52 4.43 -21.09 14.03
C VAL A 52 5.32 -21.75 12.97
N SER A 53 6.09 -22.78 13.33
CA SER A 53 7.01 -23.47 12.42
C SER A 53 6.36 -24.39 11.39
N THR A 54 5.10 -24.79 11.60
CA THR A 54 4.42 -25.77 10.74
C THR A 54 3.06 -25.31 10.25
N THR A 55 2.48 -24.29 10.88
CA THR A 55 1.13 -23.83 10.53
C THR A 55 1.20 -22.83 9.38
N SER A 56 0.46 -23.12 8.31
CA SER A 56 0.19 -22.18 7.22
C SER A 56 -1.15 -21.50 7.46
N VAL A 57 -1.16 -20.17 7.50
CA VAL A 57 -2.41 -19.39 7.56
C VAL A 57 -2.69 -18.80 6.19
N VAL A 58 -3.81 -19.18 5.58
CA VAL A 58 -4.27 -18.61 4.31
C VAL A 58 -5.67 -18.02 4.50
N THR A 59 -5.82 -16.75 4.14
CA THR A 59 -7.10 -16.03 4.17
C THR A 59 -7.33 -15.34 2.83
N VAL A 60 -8.52 -15.52 2.26
CA VAL A 60 -8.92 -14.83 1.04
C VAL A 60 -9.76 -13.62 1.40
N ILE A 61 -9.45 -12.47 0.79
CA ILE A 61 -10.23 -11.24 0.89
C ILE A 61 -11.10 -11.15 -0.36
N ASN A 62 -12.41 -11.09 -0.16
CA ASN A 62 -13.40 -11.09 -1.24
C ASN A 62 -13.96 -9.70 -1.48
N ALA A 63 -14.50 -9.47 -2.66
CA ALA A 63 -15.44 -8.40 -2.94
C ALA A 63 -16.81 -8.71 -2.31
N PRO A 64 -17.70 -7.70 -2.15
CA PRO A 64 -19.08 -7.94 -1.73
C PRO A 64 -19.86 -8.91 -2.65
N THR A 65 -19.44 -9.03 -3.91
CA THR A 65 -20.01 -9.99 -4.88
C THR A 65 -19.56 -11.43 -4.66
N GLY A 66 -18.68 -11.69 -3.68
CA GLY A 66 -18.07 -13.00 -3.44
C GLY A 66 -16.81 -13.29 -4.28
N LYS A 67 -16.45 -12.42 -5.23
CA LYS A 67 -15.23 -12.57 -6.03
C LYS A 67 -13.98 -12.42 -5.16
N SER A 68 -13.07 -13.39 -5.22
CA SER A 68 -11.77 -13.30 -4.57
C SER A 68 -10.90 -12.18 -5.18
N LEU A 69 -10.39 -11.28 -4.34
CA LEU A 69 -9.56 -10.15 -4.76
C LEU A 69 -8.09 -10.34 -4.35
N TYR A 70 -7.88 -10.70 -3.09
CA TYR A 70 -6.55 -10.80 -2.49
C TYR A 70 -6.39 -12.08 -1.68
N LYS A 71 -5.15 -12.53 -1.56
CA LYS A 71 -4.74 -13.68 -0.75
C LYS A 71 -3.73 -13.20 0.28
N LEU A 72 -4.06 -13.38 1.55
CA LEU A 72 -3.16 -13.19 2.69
C LEU A 72 -2.60 -14.55 3.10
N GLN A 73 -1.30 -14.71 3.04
CA GLN A 73 -0.58 -15.92 3.47
C GLN A 73 0.33 -15.54 4.63
N CYS A 74 0.39 -16.35 5.69
CA CYS A 74 1.33 -16.14 6.78
C CYS A 74 2.06 -17.43 7.15
N HIS A 75 3.37 -17.32 7.30
CA HIS A 75 4.31 -18.41 7.54
C HIS A 75 5.47 -17.95 8.44
N SER A 76 6.21 -18.87 9.03
CA SER A 76 7.49 -18.57 9.69
C SER A 76 8.65 -18.60 8.69
N ALA A 77 9.81 -18.12 9.12
CA ALA A 77 11.06 -18.28 8.39
C ALA A 77 11.34 -19.75 8.02
N GLY A 78 11.96 -19.94 6.84
CA GLY A 78 12.30 -21.26 6.29
C GLY A 78 11.15 -21.99 5.58
N TYR A 79 9.99 -21.37 5.43
CA TYR A 79 8.90 -21.93 4.63
C TYR A 79 9.27 -21.94 3.15
N SER A 80 9.34 -23.13 2.54
CA SER A 80 9.75 -23.32 1.14
C SER A 80 8.58 -23.51 0.16
N GLY A 81 7.33 -23.45 0.63
CA GLY A 81 6.15 -23.68 -0.20
C GLY A 81 5.67 -22.47 -1.01
N ASP A 82 6.41 -21.37 -0.99
CA ASP A 82 6.15 -20.15 -1.76
C ASP A 82 7.46 -19.69 -2.42
N PRO A 83 7.72 -20.08 -3.67
CA PRO A 83 9.00 -19.80 -4.33
C PRO A 83 9.19 -18.32 -4.69
N ASP A 84 8.12 -17.52 -4.60
CA ASP A 84 8.14 -16.10 -4.97
C ASP A 84 8.27 -15.17 -3.74
N PHE A 85 8.54 -15.73 -2.55
CA PHE A 85 8.67 -14.95 -1.32
C PHE A 85 9.51 -15.65 -0.26
N ASP A 86 10.57 -15.00 0.19
CA ASP A 86 11.41 -15.49 1.29
C ASP A 86 10.93 -14.95 2.66
N TYR A 87 10.26 -15.80 3.44
CA TYR A 87 9.81 -15.45 4.79
C TYR A 87 11.02 -15.39 5.73
N SER A 88 11.16 -14.28 6.46
CA SER A 88 12.33 -14.02 7.32
C SER A 88 11.97 -13.69 8.78
N GLY A 89 10.71 -13.42 9.08
CA GLY A 89 10.25 -13.21 10.47
C GLY A 89 10.05 -14.49 11.26
N ASP A 90 9.92 -14.35 12.59
CA ASP A 90 9.40 -15.44 13.44
C ASP A 90 7.98 -15.86 13.00
N PHE A 91 7.20 -14.88 12.52
CA PHE A 91 5.94 -15.08 11.84
C PHE A 91 5.68 -13.91 10.89
N GLU A 92 5.44 -14.16 9.61
CA GLU A 92 5.38 -13.11 8.60
C GLU A 92 4.21 -13.34 7.65
N CYS A 93 3.49 -12.26 7.35
CA CYS A 93 2.37 -12.26 6.43
C CYS A 93 2.71 -11.55 5.12
N ARG A 94 2.30 -12.17 4.02
CA ARG A 94 2.36 -11.67 2.65
C ARG A 94 0.93 -11.46 2.13
N LEU A 95 0.63 -10.27 1.64
CA LEU A 95 -0.58 -10.00 0.87
C LEU A 95 -0.26 -9.91 -0.63
N SER A 96 -1.04 -10.57 -1.47
CA SER A 96 -0.94 -10.52 -2.93
C SER A 96 -2.31 -10.48 -3.60
N SER A 97 -2.36 -9.95 -4.82
CA SER A 97 -3.53 -9.96 -5.69
C SER A 97 -3.75 -11.34 -6.29
N ILE A 98 -5.00 -11.77 -6.39
CA ILE A 98 -5.34 -13.08 -7.01
C ILE A 98 -5.44 -12.95 -8.53
N SER A 99 -5.99 -11.85 -9.03
CA SER A 99 -6.30 -11.70 -10.46
C SER A 99 -5.14 -11.18 -11.32
N GLN A 100 -4.05 -10.73 -10.72
CA GLN A 100 -2.93 -10.14 -11.43
C GLN A 100 -1.63 -10.34 -10.65
N LYS A 101 -0.51 -10.45 -11.37
CA LYS A 101 0.81 -10.44 -10.75
C LYS A 101 1.11 -9.04 -10.22
N ASP A 102 1.46 -8.94 -8.96
CA ASP A 102 1.90 -7.67 -8.38
C ASP A 102 3.34 -7.35 -8.77
N LYS A 103 3.65 -6.05 -8.88
CA LYS A 103 5.02 -5.55 -9.09
C LYS A 103 5.91 -5.83 -7.89
N TYR A 104 5.33 -5.82 -6.69
CA TYR A 104 6.00 -5.97 -5.41
C TYR A 104 5.86 -7.42 -4.94
N SER A 105 6.82 -7.91 -4.16
CA SER A 105 6.73 -9.26 -3.60
C SER A 105 5.62 -9.38 -2.57
N THR A 106 5.26 -8.27 -1.91
CA THR A 106 4.03 -8.15 -1.13
C THR A 106 3.40 -6.76 -1.22
N LEU A 107 2.08 -6.71 -1.13
CA LEU A 107 1.33 -5.45 -1.02
C LEU A 107 1.44 -4.80 0.36
N LEU A 108 1.99 -5.50 1.36
CA LEU A 108 2.20 -4.96 2.71
C LEU A 108 3.50 -4.14 2.86
N THR A 109 4.29 -4.02 1.79
CA THR A 109 5.43 -3.11 1.77
C THR A 109 4.96 -1.66 1.80
N GLU A 110 5.81 -0.79 2.33
CA GLU A 110 5.61 0.67 2.38
C GLU A 110 6.60 1.41 1.48
N ASP A 111 7.48 0.67 0.79
CA ASP A 111 8.53 1.21 -0.07
C ASP A 111 8.24 0.91 -1.54
N LEU A 112 8.16 1.96 -2.36
CA LEU A 112 7.97 1.84 -3.82
C LEU A 112 9.21 1.30 -4.53
N HIS A 113 10.36 1.35 -3.87
CA HIS A 113 11.66 0.88 -4.32
C HIS A 113 12.08 -0.41 -3.60
N GLN A 114 11.14 -1.12 -3.00
CA GLN A 114 11.37 -2.41 -2.33
C GLN A 114 12.34 -3.27 -3.15
N SER A 115 13.48 -3.56 -2.54
CA SER A 115 14.55 -4.36 -3.12
C SER A 115 14.53 -5.80 -2.61
N ARG A 116 13.89 -6.02 -1.45
CA ARG A 116 13.91 -7.29 -0.71
C ARG A 116 12.54 -7.62 -0.14
N ASP A 117 12.22 -8.91 -0.09
CA ASP A 117 10.88 -9.40 0.33
C ASP A 117 10.53 -9.03 1.76
N TRP A 118 11.54 -8.94 2.60
CA TRP A 118 11.41 -8.65 4.02
C TRP A 118 11.24 -7.16 4.36
N GLU A 119 11.26 -6.27 3.36
CA GLU A 119 10.99 -4.83 3.53
C GLU A 119 9.48 -4.56 3.62
N SER A 120 8.87 -5.13 4.67
CA SER A 120 7.44 -5.06 4.93
C SER A 120 7.17 -5.11 6.43
N ARG A 121 6.19 -4.31 6.88
CA ARG A 121 5.66 -4.43 8.25
C ARG A 121 4.78 -5.67 8.44
N GLY A 122 4.64 -6.55 7.45
CA GLY A 122 3.99 -7.86 7.60
C GLY A 122 4.75 -8.85 8.50
N ARG A 123 5.99 -8.54 8.87
CA ARG A 123 6.95 -9.43 9.54
C ARG A 123 7.05 -9.26 11.06
N PHE A 124 6.52 -10.18 11.85
CA PHE A 124 6.55 -10.12 13.31
C PHE A 124 7.78 -10.82 13.90
N PHE A 125 8.45 -10.14 14.82
CA PHE A 125 9.54 -10.71 15.62
C PHE A 125 9.11 -10.97 17.06
N ALA A 126 9.66 -12.03 17.67
CA ALA A 126 9.35 -12.42 19.03
C ALA A 126 9.69 -11.33 20.05
N SER A 127 10.71 -10.51 19.80
CA SER A 127 11.09 -9.37 20.65
C SER A 127 10.04 -8.26 20.64
N GLU A 128 9.35 -8.04 19.51
CA GLU A 128 8.30 -7.04 19.35
C GLU A 128 6.98 -7.48 19.98
N LEU A 129 6.81 -8.78 20.21
CA LEU A 129 5.60 -9.37 20.77
C LEU A 129 5.64 -9.53 22.30
N LYS A 130 6.70 -9.06 22.96
CA LYS A 130 6.89 -9.19 24.42
C LYS A 130 6.72 -7.86 25.15
N GLY A 131 6.11 -7.93 26.34
CA GLY A 131 6.04 -6.83 27.30
C GLY A 131 5.53 -5.53 26.67
N GLN A 132 6.23 -4.43 26.94
CA GLN A 132 5.86 -3.10 26.44
C GLN A 132 6.04 -2.95 24.91
N CYS A 133 6.93 -3.72 24.28
CA CYS A 133 7.12 -3.66 22.82
C CYS A 133 5.85 -4.10 22.07
N ALA A 134 5.10 -5.05 22.63
CA ALA A 134 3.85 -5.54 22.06
C ALA A 134 2.76 -4.46 21.97
N LEU A 135 2.87 -3.40 22.76
CA LEU A 135 1.89 -2.32 22.86
C LEU A 135 2.17 -1.16 21.90
N ILE A 136 3.32 -1.15 21.21
CA ILE A 136 3.67 -0.07 20.30
C ILE A 136 2.72 -0.11 19.07
N PRO A 137 1.90 0.93 18.84
CA PRO A 137 0.93 0.93 17.75
C PRO A 137 1.60 0.73 16.39
N ASN A 138 1.08 -0.18 15.57
CA ASN A 138 1.57 -0.52 14.22
C ASN A 138 2.94 -1.23 14.12
N PHE A 139 3.65 -1.40 15.23
CA PHE A 139 4.98 -2.02 15.26
C PHE A 139 5.05 -3.26 16.19
N GLY A 140 4.20 -3.31 17.23
CA GLY A 140 4.08 -4.46 18.13
C GLY A 140 3.08 -5.51 17.66
N SER A 141 2.19 -5.90 18.56
CA SER A 141 1.20 -6.98 18.36
C SER A 141 0.07 -6.63 17.38
N VAL A 142 -0.13 -5.35 17.08
CA VAL A 142 -1.17 -4.86 16.17
C VAL A 142 -0.53 -4.07 15.05
N ARG A 143 -0.83 -4.44 13.81
CA ARG A 143 -0.33 -3.77 12.60
C ARG A 143 -1.47 -3.46 11.67
N ARG A 144 -1.63 -2.18 11.33
CA ARG A 144 -2.62 -1.70 10.38
C ARG A 144 -1.92 -1.32 9.08
N PHE A 145 -2.57 -1.66 7.97
CA PHE A 145 -2.14 -1.36 6.62
C PHE A 145 -3.32 -0.73 5.90
N ARG A 146 -3.13 0.47 5.37
CA ARG A 146 -4.12 1.19 4.59
C ARG A 146 -3.65 1.16 3.14
N LEU A 147 -4.44 0.55 2.26
CA LEU A 147 -4.10 0.36 0.85
C LEU A 147 -5.31 -0.08 0.06
N ARG A 148 -5.30 0.16 -1.26
CA ARG A 148 -6.22 -0.45 -2.24
C ARG A 148 -7.70 -0.54 -1.83
N GLY A 149 -8.26 0.55 -1.30
CA GLY A 149 -9.66 0.59 -0.91
C GLY A 149 -9.97 -0.06 0.45
N MET A 150 -8.96 -0.41 1.25
CA MET A 150 -9.15 -1.13 2.50
C MET A 150 -8.19 -0.74 3.63
N ILE A 151 -8.62 -1.04 4.85
CA ILE A 151 -7.76 -1.15 6.03
C ILE A 151 -7.67 -2.62 6.42
N LEU A 152 -6.49 -3.20 6.28
CA LEU A 152 -6.15 -4.52 6.81
C LEU A 152 -5.50 -4.36 8.19
N THR A 153 -6.03 -5.06 9.19
CA THR A 153 -5.44 -5.13 10.53
C THR A 153 -5.03 -6.58 10.82
N LEU A 154 -3.76 -6.76 11.16
CA LEU A 154 -3.19 -8.00 11.67
C LEU A 154 -2.95 -7.83 13.16
N LYS A 155 -3.53 -8.71 13.97
CA LYS A 155 -3.39 -8.69 15.43
C LYS A 155 -2.95 -10.05 15.96
N ILE A 156 -1.79 -10.08 16.59
CA ILE A 156 -1.29 -11.24 17.32
C ILE A 156 -1.90 -11.24 18.72
N ILE A 157 -2.52 -12.36 19.09
CA ILE A 157 -3.21 -12.56 20.37
C ILE A 157 -2.56 -13.73 21.09
N SER A 158 -2.31 -13.55 22.39
CA SER A 158 -1.78 -14.57 23.30
C SER A 158 -0.56 -15.32 22.74
N PRO A 159 0.49 -14.63 22.26
CA PRO A 159 1.70 -15.31 21.79
C PRO A 159 2.32 -16.10 22.93
N ARG A 160 2.75 -17.33 22.64
CA ARG A 160 3.52 -18.17 23.55
C ARG A 160 4.93 -18.32 23.03
N PHE A 161 5.88 -18.28 23.95
CA PHE A 161 7.30 -18.34 23.64
C PHE A 161 7.93 -19.59 24.24
N ALA A 162 8.94 -20.12 23.57
CA ALA A 162 9.82 -21.14 24.14
C ALA A 162 10.73 -20.51 25.22
N GLN A 163 11.39 -21.35 26.03
CA GLN A 163 12.37 -20.89 27.02
C GLN A 163 13.54 -20.13 26.39
N SER A 164 13.91 -20.48 25.16
CA SER A 164 14.91 -19.74 24.36
C SER A 164 14.47 -18.32 23.99
N GLY A 165 13.19 -17.99 24.16
CA GLY A 165 12.60 -16.73 23.77
C GLY A 165 11.95 -16.73 22.38
N ASN A 166 12.10 -17.79 21.59
CA ASN A 166 11.52 -17.90 20.25
C ASN A 166 9.99 -17.99 20.31
N LEU A 167 9.31 -17.45 19.30
CA LEU A 167 7.86 -17.57 19.16
C LEU A 167 7.48 -19.03 18.87
N LYS A 168 6.54 -19.59 19.63
CA LYS A 168 6.11 -21.00 19.50
C LYS A 168 4.71 -21.09 18.90
N SER A 169 3.76 -20.33 19.45
CA SER A 169 2.36 -20.37 19.03
C SER A 169 1.68 -19.03 19.28
N LEU A 170 0.57 -18.79 18.60
CA LEU A 170 -0.21 -17.56 18.74
C LEU A 170 -1.65 -17.76 18.22
N LYS A 171 -2.49 -16.74 18.37
CA LYS A 171 -3.70 -16.60 17.54
C LYS A 171 -3.54 -15.37 16.68
N LEU A 172 -3.86 -15.47 15.40
CA LEU A 172 -3.86 -14.35 14.47
C LEU A 172 -5.30 -13.90 14.26
N ASN A 173 -5.62 -12.67 14.63
CA ASN A 173 -6.84 -12.01 14.17
C ASN A 173 -6.53 -11.18 12.92
N VAL A 174 -7.25 -11.48 11.85
CA VAL A 174 -7.23 -10.76 10.58
C VAL A 174 -8.54 -10.00 10.47
N GLN A 175 -8.46 -8.69 10.30
CA GLN A 175 -9.62 -7.83 10.11
C GLN A 175 -9.45 -7.00 8.84
N VAL A 176 -10.50 -6.94 8.03
CA VAL A 176 -10.58 -6.11 6.83
C VAL A 176 -11.74 -5.16 6.98
N GLN A 177 -11.50 -3.88 6.70
CA GLN A 177 -12.50 -2.82 6.64
C GLN A 177 -12.42 -2.12 5.28
N GLN A 178 -13.56 -1.71 4.74
CA GLN A 178 -13.61 -0.89 3.53
C GLN A 178 -13.09 0.52 3.85
N ASP A 179 -12.24 1.07 2.99
CA ASP A 179 -11.77 2.45 3.05
C ASP A 179 -11.56 2.98 1.63
N ASN A 180 -12.58 3.65 1.08
CA ASN A 180 -12.54 4.19 -0.28
C ASN A 180 -11.47 5.26 -0.50
N ALA A 181 -10.92 5.84 0.57
CA ALA A 181 -9.88 6.85 0.49
C ALA A 181 -8.46 6.26 0.55
N ALA A 182 -8.32 4.94 0.73
CA ALA A 182 -7.03 4.25 0.66
C ALA A 182 -6.64 3.99 -0.80
N LEU A 183 -6.00 4.97 -1.44
CA LEU A 183 -5.75 4.96 -2.89
C LEU A 183 -4.34 4.48 -3.28
N THR A 184 -3.53 4.03 -2.32
CA THR A 184 -2.18 3.57 -2.60
C THR A 184 -2.17 2.13 -3.15
N PRO A 185 -1.24 1.81 -4.07
CA PRO A 185 -1.10 0.46 -4.62
C PRO A 185 -0.47 -0.55 -3.66
N ILE A 186 0.18 -0.06 -2.61
CA ILE A 186 0.82 -0.79 -1.51
C ILE A 186 0.42 -0.14 -0.17
N ALA A 187 0.89 -0.64 0.96
CA ALA A 187 0.59 -0.03 2.26
C ALA A 187 1.08 1.42 2.34
N GLU A 188 0.23 2.30 2.87
CA GLU A 188 0.63 3.64 3.25
C GLU A 188 1.74 3.59 4.32
N ALA A 189 2.78 4.39 4.10
CA ALA A 189 3.91 4.55 5.00
C ALA A 189 3.46 4.94 6.42
N THR A 190 3.89 4.17 7.41
CA THR A 190 3.66 4.45 8.82
C THR A 190 4.98 4.89 9.49
N PRO A 191 5.08 6.13 9.98
CA PRO A 191 6.32 6.61 10.60
C PRO A 191 6.59 5.90 11.93
N ILE A 192 7.86 5.59 12.19
CA ILE A 192 8.30 5.04 13.48
C ILE A 192 8.15 6.14 14.55
N PRO A 193 7.56 5.84 15.73
CA PRO A 193 7.45 6.81 16.81
C PRO A 193 8.82 7.31 17.25
N LYS A 194 9.00 8.62 17.38
CA LYS A 194 10.28 9.21 17.83
C LYS A 194 10.46 9.21 19.35
N ALA A 195 9.38 9.02 20.09
CA ALA A 195 9.34 9.07 21.54
C ALA A 195 8.43 7.97 22.10
N GLY A 196 8.58 7.66 23.39
CA GLY A 196 7.76 6.66 24.07
C GLY A 196 8.07 5.21 23.68
N ILE A 197 9.19 4.96 22.99
CA ILE A 197 9.69 3.60 22.73
C ILE A 197 10.51 3.15 23.95
N PRO A 198 10.14 2.05 24.62
CA PRO A 198 10.96 1.48 25.69
C PRO A 198 12.35 1.09 25.20
N ALA A 199 13.40 1.29 26.01
CA ALA A 199 14.80 1.10 25.62
C ALA A 199 15.15 -0.31 25.09
N GLY A 200 14.36 -1.34 25.41
CA GLY A 200 14.54 -2.71 24.91
C GLY A 200 13.88 -2.99 23.56
N CYS A 201 13.09 -2.07 23.01
CA CYS A 201 12.36 -2.27 21.76
C CYS A 201 13.17 -1.73 20.57
N LYS A 202 13.83 -2.64 19.85
CA LYS A 202 14.75 -2.36 18.73
C LYS A 202 14.01 -2.14 17.40
N LEU A 203 13.06 -1.20 17.34
CA LEU A 203 12.26 -0.99 16.12
C LEU A 203 13.10 -0.64 14.89
N GLN A 204 14.14 0.19 15.08
CA GLN A 204 15.01 0.64 14.00
C GLN A 204 15.86 -0.48 13.39
N GLU A 205 16.02 -1.61 14.09
CA GLU A 205 16.74 -2.78 13.55
C GLU A 205 15.86 -3.59 12.58
N HIS A 206 14.53 -3.46 12.69
CA HIS A 206 13.58 -4.32 11.98
C HIS A 206 12.72 -3.59 10.95
N PHE A 207 12.55 -2.28 11.10
CA PHE A 207 11.69 -1.45 10.27
C PHE A 207 12.48 -0.34 9.57
N VAL A 208 12.16 -0.11 8.30
CA VAL A 208 12.73 0.99 7.51
C VAL A 208 12.03 2.29 7.93
N ASP A 209 12.81 3.32 8.25
CA ASP A 209 12.26 4.65 8.47
C ASP A 209 11.96 5.34 7.14
N VAL A 210 10.77 5.07 6.62
CA VAL A 210 10.25 5.65 5.38
C VAL A 210 10.15 7.19 5.42
N SER A 211 10.22 7.82 6.60
CA SER A 211 10.24 9.29 6.68
C SER A 211 11.51 9.91 6.09
N GLN A 212 12.59 9.13 5.99
CA GLN A 212 13.84 9.57 5.35
C GLN A 212 13.80 9.41 3.83
N ALA A 213 13.00 8.47 3.31
CA ALA A 213 12.92 8.20 1.87
C ALA A 213 12.12 9.25 1.08
N ILE A 214 11.28 10.05 1.74
CA ILE A 214 10.44 11.08 1.08
C ILE A 214 11.21 12.39 0.81
N GLN A 215 12.46 12.52 1.29
CA GLN A 215 13.26 13.76 1.16
C GLN A 215 14.13 13.86 -0.10
N HIS A 216 14.06 12.88 -1.00
CA HIS A 216 14.84 12.83 -2.25
C HIS A 216 13.94 12.60 -3.46
#